data_AF-A0A8C9ZQA2-F1
#
_entry.id   AF-A0A8C9ZQA2-F1
#
_cell.length_a   1.000
_cell.length_b   1.000
_cell.length_c   1.000
_cell.angle_alpha   90.00
_cell.angle_beta   90.00
_cell.angle_gamma   90.00
#
_symmetry.space_group_name_H-M   'P 1'
#
loop_
_entity.id
_entity.type
_entity.pdbx_description
1 polymer ?
#
loop_
_entity_poly.entity_id
_entity_poly.type
_entity_poly.pdbx_seq_one_letter_code
_entity_poly.pdbx_strand_id
1 'polypeptide(L)'
;QSGLSLLPAHCRENRETPERVPIQLSEGSVVTSLTSGEHTFCLCADCFEGRHCETGSHCYKGVGLYYRGTESKSESGRTCKEWDLHTRKQFMSSDVLSGRHNYCRNPNYKRRPWCYVWKNQQLVWEYCAIPHCGLESSAPAAESTCGMRKQMKIVRGTVATVESHPWVAAIFWHDKSKREVFRCGGSLISACWVLSAAHCFPDGSHAKHDNFFVTLGKNVRNKTDPAVEQTFTVEEIILHDGFDNIDGDFNNDIALLKLKAQNGKCAKESDSVRSVCLPPPQQNLQPGVSCEIAGYGKEQQGLWYNSQFLREAQVNLLADSVCRRKDYYGSMISDNMFCAGRPDWSQDACEGDSGGPLVCQVGIRLFLFGVISWGDGCAKENKPGVYTKVTNYNRWIEEKTGLPSITAGSMFPQK
;
A
#
# COMPACT_ATOMS: atom_id res chain seq x y z
N GLN A 1 4.42 -40.03 -11.23
CA GLN A 1 3.73 -38.73 -11.25
C GLN A 1 2.44 -38.90 -10.46
N SER A 2 2.44 -38.47 -9.20
CA SER A 2 1.41 -38.74 -8.20
C SER A 2 0.23 -37.79 -8.35
N GLY A 3 -0.91 -38.28 -8.85
CA GLY A 3 -2.20 -37.62 -8.72
C GLY A 3 -2.84 -37.97 -7.38
N LEU A 4 -3.18 -36.97 -6.57
CA LEU A 4 -4.10 -37.16 -5.44
C LEU A 4 -5.53 -37.19 -5.99
N SER A 5 -6.15 -38.36 -5.96
CA SER A 5 -7.59 -38.54 -6.18
C SER A 5 -8.36 -38.23 -4.89
N LEU A 6 -9.11 -37.11 -4.89
CA LEU A 6 -10.14 -36.86 -3.89
C LEU A 6 -11.33 -37.78 -4.18
N LEU A 7 -11.51 -38.84 -3.39
CA LEU A 7 -12.71 -39.68 -3.44
C LEU A 7 -13.89 -38.93 -2.77
N PRO A 8 -15.07 -38.83 -3.40
CA PRO A 8 -16.25 -38.20 -2.80
C PRO A 8 -16.71 -38.92 -1.52
N ALA A 9 -17.10 -38.16 -0.49
CA ALA A 9 -17.63 -38.70 0.75
C ALA A 9 -19.11 -39.11 0.60
N HIS A 10 -19.53 -40.16 1.33
CA HIS A 10 -20.88 -40.69 1.30
C HIS A 10 -21.77 -39.99 2.33
N CYS A 11 -22.88 -39.40 1.87
CA CYS A 11 -23.90 -38.82 2.77
C CYS A 11 -24.85 -39.91 3.27
N ARG A 12 -25.04 -40.01 4.60
CA ARG A 12 -25.96 -40.97 5.22
C ARG A 12 -27.30 -40.27 5.55
N GLU A 13 -28.40 -40.76 5.00
CA GLU A 13 -29.73 -40.50 5.56
C GLU A 13 -29.84 -41.17 6.94
N ASN A 14 -30.37 -40.45 7.94
CA ASN A 14 -30.82 -41.08 9.18
C ASN A 14 -32.07 -41.91 8.85
N ARG A 15 -31.88 -43.23 8.66
CA ARG A 15 -32.91 -44.16 8.20
C ARG A 15 -33.96 -44.55 9.25
N GLU A 16 -34.29 -43.67 10.20
CA GLU A 16 -35.23 -43.98 11.30
C GLU A 16 -36.37 -42.97 11.51
N THR A 17 -36.62 -42.05 10.57
CA THR A 17 -37.82 -41.19 10.63
C THR A 17 -38.60 -41.18 9.31
N PRO A 18 -39.95 -41.25 9.30
CA PRO A 18 -40.74 -41.42 8.07
C PRO A 18 -40.82 -40.16 7.19
N GLU A 19 -40.22 -39.05 7.60
CA GLU A 19 -40.10 -37.84 6.79
C GLU A 19 -38.74 -37.84 6.11
N ARG A 20 -38.71 -37.84 4.77
CA ARG A 20 -37.49 -37.57 3.99
C ARG A 20 -37.08 -36.13 4.25
N VAL A 21 -36.26 -35.92 5.28
CA VAL A 21 -35.63 -34.61 5.53
C VAL A 21 -34.59 -34.37 4.43
N PRO A 22 -34.68 -33.29 3.65
CA PRO A 22 -33.68 -33.00 2.63
C PRO A 22 -32.30 -32.83 3.27
N ILE A 23 -31.28 -33.46 2.68
CA ILE A 23 -29.89 -33.32 3.13
C ILE A 23 -29.51 -31.83 2.98
N GLN A 24 -29.36 -31.14 4.11
CA GLN A 24 -28.85 -29.77 4.13
C GLN A 24 -27.32 -29.80 4.17
N LEU A 25 -26.69 -29.24 3.14
CA LEU A 25 -25.25 -28.99 3.09
C LEU A 25 -24.98 -27.54 3.46
N SER A 26 -23.85 -27.27 4.12
CA SER A 26 -23.43 -25.89 4.43
C SER A 26 -22.98 -25.14 3.18
N GLU A 27 -22.04 -25.71 2.40
CA GLU A 27 -21.59 -25.20 1.10
C GLU A 27 -21.12 -26.38 0.23
N GLY A 28 -22.02 -26.86 -0.63
CA GLY A 28 -21.77 -28.03 -1.47
C GLY A 28 -22.98 -28.45 -2.29
N SER A 29 -22.79 -29.45 -3.14
CA SER A 29 -23.83 -30.02 -4.00
C SER A 29 -24.05 -31.49 -3.67
N VAL A 30 -25.30 -31.91 -3.67
CA VAL A 30 -25.68 -33.32 -3.52
C VAL A 30 -25.80 -33.93 -4.93
N VAL A 31 -25.08 -35.01 -5.20
CA VAL A 31 -25.10 -35.71 -6.50
C VAL A 31 -25.46 -37.17 -6.29
N THR A 32 -26.43 -37.66 -7.05
CA THR A 32 -26.85 -39.07 -7.03
C THR A 32 -25.99 -39.90 -7.98
N SER A 33 -25.58 -41.08 -7.54
CA SER A 33 -24.83 -42.05 -8.34
C SER A 33 -25.56 -42.36 -9.64
N LEU A 34 -24.90 -42.11 -10.79
CA LEU A 34 -25.42 -42.41 -12.12
C LEU A 34 -25.49 -43.92 -12.41
N THR A 35 -24.75 -44.75 -11.66
CA THR A 35 -24.69 -46.21 -11.89
C THR A 35 -25.63 -47.02 -11.01
N SER A 36 -25.97 -46.55 -9.80
CA SER A 36 -26.84 -47.30 -8.88
C SER A 36 -28.15 -46.61 -8.53
N GLY A 37 -28.29 -45.29 -8.72
CA GLY A 37 -29.51 -44.53 -8.40
C GLY A 37 -29.88 -44.45 -6.91
N GLU A 38 -29.34 -45.33 -6.07
CA GLU A 38 -29.65 -45.44 -4.63
C GLU A 38 -28.63 -44.73 -3.73
N HIS A 39 -27.46 -44.39 -4.25
CA HIS A 39 -26.34 -43.85 -3.47
C HIS A 39 -26.14 -42.36 -3.74
N THR A 40 -26.09 -41.56 -2.68
CA THR A 40 -25.93 -40.11 -2.74
C THR A 40 -24.54 -39.70 -2.24
N PHE A 41 -23.87 -38.86 -3.03
CA PHE A 41 -22.56 -38.29 -2.73
C PHE A 41 -22.69 -36.79 -2.47
N CYS A 42 -21.84 -36.28 -1.59
CA CYS A 42 -21.78 -34.86 -1.28
C CYS A 42 -20.46 -34.30 -1.80
N LEU A 43 -20.57 -33.30 -2.70
CA LEU A 43 -19.45 -32.56 -3.26
C LEU A 43 -19.33 -31.25 -2.49
N CYS A 44 -18.29 -31.14 -1.69
CA CYS A 44 -18.01 -29.91 -0.95
C CYS A 44 -17.34 -28.88 -1.87
N ALA A 45 -17.67 -27.61 -1.69
CA ALA A 45 -16.94 -26.52 -2.35
C ALA A 45 -15.46 -26.52 -1.93
N ASP A 46 -14.59 -25.94 -2.76
CA ASP A 46 -13.15 -25.84 -2.45
C ASP A 46 -12.92 -25.32 -1.03
N CYS A 47 -12.14 -26.07 -0.24
CA CYS A 47 -11.79 -25.84 1.17
C CYS A 47 -12.82 -26.31 2.23
N PHE A 48 -13.87 -27.06 1.87
CA PHE A 48 -14.79 -27.72 2.81
C PHE A 48 -14.62 -29.25 2.78
N GLU A 49 -14.67 -29.89 3.95
CA GLU A 49 -14.58 -31.34 4.16
C GLU A 49 -15.59 -31.78 5.23
N GLY A 50 -15.78 -33.08 5.43
CA GLY A 50 -16.73 -33.63 6.41
C GLY A 50 -17.94 -34.30 5.77
N ARG A 51 -18.82 -34.86 6.60
CA ARG A 51 -19.94 -35.72 6.17
C ARG A 51 -21.11 -34.93 5.58
N HIS A 52 -21.16 -33.63 5.82
CA HIS A 52 -22.13 -32.61 5.36
C HIS A 52 -21.43 -31.31 4.90
N CYS A 53 -20.13 -31.37 4.58
CA CYS A 53 -19.30 -30.19 4.26
C CYS A 53 -19.20 -29.18 5.42
N GLU A 54 -19.09 -29.69 6.65
CA GLU A 54 -19.15 -28.96 7.91
C GLU A 54 -17.79 -28.54 8.48
N THR A 55 -16.70 -29.10 7.96
CA THR A 55 -15.33 -28.93 8.46
C THR A 55 -14.42 -28.45 7.36
N GLY A 56 -14.03 -27.18 7.36
CA GLY A 56 -13.02 -26.76 6.41
C GLY A 56 -12.72 -25.27 6.41
N SER A 57 -11.50 -24.94 6.85
CA SER A 57 -10.58 -24.05 6.17
C SER A 57 -9.50 -23.55 7.16
N HIS A 58 -8.23 -23.65 6.79
CA HIS A 58 -7.12 -23.03 7.53
C HIS A 58 -7.07 -21.50 7.34
N CYS A 59 -7.92 -20.95 6.49
CA CYS A 59 -8.00 -19.53 6.16
C CYS A 59 -9.46 -19.03 6.15
N TYR A 60 -9.71 -17.72 6.21
CA TYR A 60 -11.07 -17.16 6.10
C TYR A 60 -11.24 -16.34 4.81
N LYS A 61 -12.48 -16.23 4.29
CA LYS A 61 -12.83 -15.32 3.17
C LYS A 61 -13.68 -14.15 3.67
N GLY A 62 -13.58 -13.00 3.01
CA GLY A 62 -14.27 -11.77 3.40
C GLY A 62 -13.92 -11.37 4.84
N VAL A 63 -14.92 -11.10 5.67
CA VAL A 63 -14.70 -10.84 7.11
C VAL A 63 -14.74 -12.12 7.97
N GLY A 64 -14.85 -13.31 7.36
CA GLY A 64 -14.84 -14.58 8.09
C GLY A 64 -16.12 -14.91 8.85
N LEU A 65 -17.28 -14.40 8.40
CA LEU A 65 -18.61 -14.74 8.95
C LEU A 65 -18.86 -16.25 8.93
N TYR A 66 -18.51 -16.86 7.81
CA TYR A 66 -18.70 -18.29 7.54
C TYR A 66 -17.43 -19.11 7.80
N TYR A 67 -16.43 -18.56 8.50
CA TYR A 67 -15.25 -19.32 8.87
C TYR A 67 -15.62 -20.44 9.84
N ARG A 68 -15.30 -21.69 9.49
CA ARG A 68 -15.58 -22.90 10.29
C ARG A 68 -14.33 -23.71 10.64
N GLY A 69 -13.13 -23.13 10.49
CA GLY A 69 -11.90 -23.79 10.90
C GLY A 69 -11.77 -23.97 12.42
N THR A 70 -10.73 -24.69 12.82
CA THR A 70 -10.46 -25.14 14.19
C THR A 70 -9.42 -24.30 14.93
N GLU A 71 -9.06 -23.12 14.40
CA GLU A 71 -8.09 -22.23 15.05
C GLU A 71 -8.59 -21.80 16.43
N SER A 72 -7.76 -21.96 17.45
CA SER A 72 -8.09 -21.72 18.86
C SER A 72 -7.04 -20.88 19.58
N LYS A 73 -6.20 -20.16 18.85
CA LYS A 73 -5.26 -19.17 19.39
C LYS A 73 -5.56 -17.78 18.86
N SER A 74 -5.43 -16.78 19.72
CA SER A 74 -5.45 -15.38 19.32
C SER A 74 -4.15 -14.98 18.62
N GLU A 75 -4.15 -13.80 18.00
CA GLU A 75 -2.98 -13.21 17.35
C GLU A 75 -1.81 -12.98 18.31
N SER A 76 -2.08 -12.80 19.61
CA SER A 76 -1.04 -12.69 20.64
C SER A 76 -0.54 -14.06 21.13
N GLY A 77 -1.00 -15.16 20.52
CA GLY A 77 -0.66 -16.54 20.87
C GLY A 77 -1.41 -17.09 22.08
N ARG A 78 -2.37 -16.34 22.65
CA ARG A 78 -3.16 -16.78 23.81
C ARG A 78 -4.20 -17.81 23.40
N THR A 79 -4.41 -18.82 24.23
CA THR A 79 -5.45 -19.83 24.01
C THR A 79 -6.84 -19.23 24.18
N CYS A 80 -7.68 -19.44 23.17
CA CYS A 80 -9.07 -19.02 23.19
C CYS A 80 -9.85 -19.71 24.29
N LYS A 81 -10.76 -18.97 24.92
CA LYS A 81 -11.72 -19.45 25.89
C LYS A 81 -12.94 -20.01 25.17
N GLU A 82 -13.52 -21.06 25.76
CA GLU A 82 -14.79 -21.63 25.30
C GLU A 82 -15.89 -20.55 25.28
N TRP A 83 -16.69 -20.55 24.22
CA TRP A 83 -17.80 -19.61 24.08
C TRP A 83 -18.84 -19.85 25.19
N ASP A 84 -19.10 -18.81 25.98
CA ASP A 84 -20.04 -18.90 27.09
C ASP A 84 -21.48 -19.06 26.61
N LEU A 85 -22.35 -19.53 27.50
CA LEU A 85 -23.74 -19.87 27.18
C LEU A 85 -24.58 -18.64 26.80
N HIS A 86 -24.21 -17.44 27.26
CA HIS A 86 -24.88 -16.19 26.90
C HIS A 86 -24.50 -15.78 25.47
N THR A 87 -23.21 -15.77 25.15
CA THR A 87 -22.70 -15.53 23.79
C THR A 87 -23.31 -16.53 22.79
N ARG A 88 -23.43 -17.81 23.16
CA ARG A 88 -24.08 -18.83 22.32
C ARG A 88 -25.54 -18.55 22.02
N LYS A 89 -26.28 -18.01 23.00
CA LYS A 89 -27.70 -17.66 22.83
C LYS A 89 -27.90 -16.35 22.07
N GLN A 90 -27.00 -15.38 22.26
CA GLN A 90 -27.15 -14.02 21.73
C GLN A 90 -27.02 -13.93 20.21
N PHE A 91 -26.14 -14.72 19.59
CA PHE A 91 -25.79 -14.53 18.18
C PHE A 91 -26.50 -15.45 17.19
N MET A 92 -27.37 -16.36 17.65
CA MET A 92 -28.25 -17.24 16.85
C MET A 92 -27.65 -17.87 15.57
N SER A 93 -26.33 -18.00 15.48
CA SER A 93 -25.64 -18.67 14.38
C SER A 93 -25.52 -20.14 14.72
N SER A 94 -26.03 -21.01 13.84
CA SER A 94 -25.97 -22.48 13.93
C SER A 94 -24.58 -23.01 14.30
N ASP A 95 -23.52 -22.26 14.01
CA ASP A 95 -22.13 -22.70 14.15
C ASP A 95 -21.44 -22.34 15.46
N VAL A 96 -22.06 -21.48 16.27
CA VAL A 96 -21.70 -21.28 17.67
C VAL A 96 -22.52 -22.25 18.56
N LEU A 97 -23.54 -22.90 17.98
CA LEU A 97 -24.44 -23.85 18.64
C LEU A 97 -23.98 -25.32 18.54
N SER A 98 -23.16 -25.69 17.56
CA SER A 98 -22.72 -27.08 17.29
C SER A 98 -21.70 -27.68 18.28
N GLY A 99 -21.66 -27.20 19.54
CA GLY A 99 -20.93 -27.87 20.62
C GLY A 99 -20.14 -26.96 21.56
N ARG A 100 -19.47 -27.58 22.55
CA ARG A 100 -18.52 -26.92 23.45
C ARG A 100 -17.16 -26.82 22.77
N HIS A 101 -16.83 -25.67 22.21
CA HIS A 101 -15.51 -25.40 21.62
C HIS A 101 -15.04 -23.97 21.89
N ASN A 102 -13.75 -23.75 21.67
CA ASN A 102 -13.09 -22.44 21.79
C ASN A 102 -12.56 -21.90 20.45
N TYR A 103 -12.99 -22.49 19.33
CA TYR A 103 -12.56 -22.04 18.01
C TYR A 103 -12.98 -20.61 17.69
N CYS A 104 -12.13 -19.90 16.97
CA CYS A 104 -12.35 -18.52 16.54
C CYS A 104 -13.55 -18.39 15.61
N ARG A 105 -14.40 -17.39 15.85
CA ARG A 105 -15.63 -17.14 15.08
C ARG A 105 -15.81 -15.64 14.88
N ASN A 106 -16.65 -15.25 13.91
CA ASN A 106 -17.03 -13.85 13.73
C ASN A 106 -18.55 -13.64 13.76
N PRO A 107 -19.22 -13.87 14.91
CA PRO A 107 -20.68 -13.85 14.98
C PRO A 107 -21.30 -12.44 14.91
N ASN A 108 -20.51 -11.37 15.03
CA ASN A 108 -20.98 -9.98 15.14
C ASN A 108 -20.39 -9.05 14.08
N TYR A 109 -20.07 -9.59 12.89
CA TYR A 109 -19.60 -8.80 11.74
C TYR A 109 -18.39 -7.90 12.06
N LYS A 110 -17.50 -8.35 12.95
CA LYS A 110 -16.20 -7.67 13.16
C LYS A 110 -15.32 -7.82 11.92
N ARG A 111 -14.16 -7.16 11.93
CA ARG A 111 -13.23 -7.15 10.79
C ARG A 111 -12.72 -8.54 10.38
N ARG A 112 -12.56 -9.46 11.34
CA ARG A 112 -12.07 -10.84 11.13
C ARG A 112 -12.44 -11.74 12.32
N PRO A 113 -12.28 -13.08 12.23
CA PRO A 113 -12.60 -13.98 13.34
C PRO A 113 -11.81 -13.68 14.61
N TRP A 114 -12.46 -13.89 15.75
CA TRP A 114 -11.97 -13.54 17.08
C TRP A 114 -12.38 -14.59 18.12
N CYS A 115 -11.80 -14.49 19.31
CA CYS A 115 -12.17 -15.29 20.48
C CYS A 115 -11.93 -14.53 21.78
N TYR A 116 -12.46 -15.04 22.90
CA TYR A 116 -12.13 -14.52 24.23
C TYR A 116 -10.82 -15.10 24.75
N VAL A 117 -10.02 -14.31 25.46
CA VAL A 117 -8.77 -14.73 26.10
C VAL A 117 -8.63 -14.08 27.47
N TRP A 118 -7.86 -14.70 28.35
CA TRP A 118 -7.51 -14.12 29.65
C TRP A 118 -6.29 -13.20 29.51
N LYS A 119 -6.45 -11.95 29.95
CA LYS A 119 -5.36 -10.96 30.02
C LYS A 119 -5.41 -10.29 31.39
N ASN A 120 -4.35 -10.46 32.19
CA ASN A 120 -4.24 -9.88 33.53
C ASN A 120 -5.49 -10.11 34.40
N GLN A 121 -5.98 -11.36 34.44
CA GLN A 121 -7.20 -11.77 35.16
C GLN A 121 -8.51 -11.13 34.67
N GLN A 122 -8.50 -10.46 33.51
CA GLN A 122 -9.71 -9.96 32.85
C GLN A 122 -9.98 -10.76 31.56
N LEU A 123 -11.25 -11.06 31.33
CA LEU A 123 -11.70 -11.70 30.09
C LEU A 123 -11.88 -10.61 29.03
N VAL A 124 -11.04 -10.64 27.99
CA VAL A 124 -11.09 -9.70 26.88
C VAL A 124 -11.20 -10.48 25.57
N TRP A 125 -11.72 -9.85 24.52
CA TRP A 125 -11.71 -10.46 23.19
C TRP A 125 -10.46 -10.04 22.42
N GLU A 126 -9.92 -10.94 21.61
CA GLU A 126 -8.80 -10.69 20.71
C GLU A 126 -9.07 -11.34 19.35
N TYR A 127 -8.54 -10.76 18.27
CA TYR A 127 -8.60 -11.38 16.95
C TYR A 127 -7.72 -12.63 16.88
N CYS A 128 -8.05 -13.55 15.99
CA CYS A 128 -7.27 -14.75 15.75
C CYS A 128 -6.35 -14.61 14.53
N ALA A 129 -5.20 -15.27 14.59
CA ALA A 129 -4.21 -15.29 13.52
C ALA A 129 -4.58 -16.32 12.43
N ILE A 130 -5.77 -16.17 11.85
CA ILE A 130 -6.21 -16.99 10.73
C ILE A 130 -5.81 -16.25 9.45
N PRO A 131 -5.12 -16.87 8.48
CA PRO A 131 -4.85 -16.24 7.19
C PRO A 131 -6.12 -16.01 6.38
N HIS A 132 -6.13 -15.04 5.46
CA HIS A 132 -7.23 -14.90 4.50
C HIS A 132 -6.97 -15.81 3.30
N CYS A 133 -7.98 -16.52 2.81
CA CYS A 133 -7.80 -17.40 1.66
C CYS A 133 -7.46 -16.55 0.42
N GLY A 134 -6.39 -16.92 -0.29
CA GLY A 134 -5.90 -16.19 -1.46
C GLY A 134 -4.93 -15.03 -1.18
N LEU A 135 -4.61 -14.77 0.09
CA LEU A 135 -3.48 -13.91 0.47
C LEU A 135 -2.39 -14.82 1.04
N GLU A 136 -1.60 -15.45 0.17
CA GLU A 136 -0.39 -16.13 0.61
C GLU A 136 0.60 -15.10 1.18
N SER A 137 0.98 -15.35 2.42
CA SER A 137 1.70 -14.45 3.30
C SER A 137 3.20 -14.42 2.97
N SER A 138 3.66 -13.28 2.46
CA SER A 138 5.05 -12.83 2.67
C SER A 138 5.16 -11.31 2.76
N ALA A 139 4.73 -10.72 3.89
CA ALA A 139 5.40 -9.60 4.57
C ALA A 139 4.61 -9.10 5.80
N PRO A 140 5.13 -9.23 7.03
CA PRO A 140 4.58 -8.55 8.21
C PRO A 140 5.29 -7.21 8.49
N ALA A 141 4.54 -6.24 9.03
CA ALA A 141 4.91 -4.96 9.64
C ALA A 141 4.99 -3.69 8.76
N ALA A 142 5.64 -3.69 7.59
CA ALA A 142 5.93 -2.44 6.86
C ALA A 142 4.68 -1.69 6.32
N GLU A 143 3.58 -2.38 6.03
CA GLU A 143 2.34 -1.74 5.58
C GLU A 143 1.58 -1.05 6.71
N SER A 144 1.74 -1.53 7.95
CA SER A 144 1.02 -1.00 9.11
C SER A 144 1.50 0.40 9.52
N THR A 145 2.68 0.84 9.10
CA THR A 145 3.33 2.09 9.53
C THR A 145 3.47 3.12 8.42
N CYS A 146 3.10 2.81 7.17
CA CYS A 146 3.25 3.76 6.05
C CYS A 146 2.61 5.12 6.35
N GLY A 147 3.19 6.20 5.83
CA GLY A 147 2.64 7.55 5.93
C GLY A 147 2.56 8.11 7.36
N MET A 148 3.10 7.41 8.35
CA MET A 148 3.20 7.89 9.73
C MET A 148 4.52 8.66 9.91
N ARG A 149 4.50 9.74 10.67
CA ARG A 149 5.71 10.50 11.06
C ARG A 149 5.64 10.88 12.53
N LYS A 150 6.79 11.17 13.15
CA LYS A 150 6.79 11.83 14.47
C LYS A 150 6.33 13.26 14.26
N GLN A 151 5.22 13.64 14.89
CA GLN A 151 4.64 14.97 14.74
C GLN A 151 5.56 16.00 15.41
N MET A 152 6.40 16.65 14.62
CA MET A 152 7.25 17.76 15.07
C MET A 152 6.53 19.07 14.75
N LYS A 153 6.57 20.02 15.70
CA LYS A 153 5.92 21.33 15.53
C LYS A 153 6.71 22.14 14.49
N ILE A 154 6.16 22.26 13.29
CA ILE A 154 6.74 23.03 12.19
C ILE A 154 6.75 24.51 12.58
N VAL A 155 7.93 25.12 12.62
CA VAL A 155 8.10 26.56 12.83
C VAL A 155 8.55 27.17 11.51
N ARG A 156 7.63 27.82 10.80
CA ARG A 156 7.90 28.70 9.65
C ARG A 156 8.65 28.05 8.47
N GLY A 157 7.99 27.06 7.85
CA GLY A 157 8.19 26.52 6.49
C GLY A 157 9.39 27.04 5.69
N THR A 158 10.59 26.62 6.09
CA THR A 158 11.82 26.91 5.36
C THR A 158 12.80 25.75 5.43
N VAL A 159 13.09 25.14 6.58
CA VAL A 159 13.95 23.93 6.66
C VAL A 159 13.15 22.78 7.25
N ALA A 160 13.15 21.64 6.57
CA ALA A 160 12.55 20.40 7.05
C ALA A 160 13.63 19.49 7.66
N THR A 161 13.20 18.58 8.52
CA THR A 161 14.03 17.45 8.92
C THR A 161 13.51 16.20 8.23
N VAL A 162 14.38 15.22 7.98
CA VAL A 162 13.96 13.99 7.31
C VAL A 162 12.95 13.20 8.14
N GLU A 163 12.89 13.39 9.46
CA GLU A 163 11.87 12.80 10.33
C GLU A 163 10.46 13.38 10.08
N SER A 164 10.36 14.60 9.51
CA SER A 164 9.07 15.16 9.08
C SER A 164 8.62 14.59 7.73
N HIS A 165 9.54 14.08 6.92
CA HIS A 165 9.28 13.42 5.64
C HIS A 165 10.15 12.17 5.43
N PRO A 166 9.96 11.10 6.25
CA PRO A 166 10.88 9.95 6.29
C PRO A 166 10.84 9.07 5.04
N TRP A 167 9.94 9.37 4.11
CA TRP A 167 9.81 8.74 2.80
C TRP A 167 10.61 9.44 1.70
N VAL A 168 11.17 10.63 1.94
CA VAL A 168 11.98 11.33 0.93
C VAL A 168 13.23 10.53 0.62
N ALA A 169 13.42 10.25 -0.66
CA ALA A 169 14.61 9.61 -1.20
C ALA A 169 15.43 10.63 -1.99
N ALA A 170 16.73 10.70 -1.72
CA ALA A 170 17.67 11.49 -2.50
C ALA A 170 18.37 10.59 -3.52
N ILE A 171 18.16 10.86 -4.80
CA ILE A 171 18.71 10.06 -5.90
C ILE A 171 19.96 10.76 -6.43
N PHE A 172 21.06 10.03 -6.45
CA PHE A 172 22.35 10.50 -6.92
C PHE A 172 22.85 9.59 -8.04
N TRP A 173 23.78 10.13 -8.81
CA TRP A 173 24.51 9.38 -9.82
C TRP A 173 25.98 9.77 -9.86
N HIS A 174 26.84 8.86 -10.29
CA HIS A 174 28.22 9.18 -10.61
C HIS A 174 28.34 9.77 -12.00
N ASP A 175 28.93 10.97 -12.10
CA ASP A 175 29.29 11.56 -13.38
C ASP A 175 30.48 10.83 -14.04
N LYS A 176 30.88 11.25 -15.25
CA LYS A 176 32.02 10.65 -15.97
C LYS A 176 33.35 10.72 -15.19
N SER A 177 33.46 11.63 -14.23
CA SER A 177 34.62 11.80 -13.35
C SER A 177 34.46 11.09 -12.00
N LYS A 178 33.45 10.20 -11.87
CA LYS A 178 33.08 9.48 -10.65
C LYS A 178 32.66 10.38 -9.48
N ARG A 179 32.31 11.64 -9.73
CA ARG A 179 31.81 12.54 -8.69
C ARG A 179 30.35 12.23 -8.42
N GLU A 180 29.98 12.27 -7.15
CA GLU A 180 28.60 12.13 -6.71
C GLU A 180 27.82 13.41 -7.04
N VAL A 181 26.79 13.25 -7.87
CA VAL A 181 25.94 14.36 -8.30
C VAL A 181 24.51 14.05 -7.91
N PHE A 182 23.87 14.98 -7.22
CA PHE A 182 22.44 14.89 -6.93
C PHE A 182 21.65 15.02 -8.23
N ARG A 183 20.73 14.09 -8.47
CA ARG A 183 19.93 14.02 -9.68
C ARG A 183 18.50 14.51 -9.45
N CYS A 184 17.79 13.83 -8.56
CA CYS A 184 16.36 14.02 -8.33
C CYS A 184 15.95 13.58 -6.92
N GLY A 185 14.73 13.95 -6.54
CA GLY A 185 14.02 13.37 -5.41
C GLY A 185 13.33 12.05 -5.76
N GLY A 186 12.77 11.42 -4.75
CA GLY A 186 11.99 10.20 -4.84
C GLY A 186 11.16 9.98 -3.58
N SER A 187 10.29 8.98 -3.63
CA SER A 187 9.43 8.58 -2.51
C SER A 187 9.58 7.09 -2.24
N LEU A 188 9.99 6.72 -1.04
CA LEU A 188 10.01 5.32 -0.59
C LEU A 188 8.56 4.82 -0.46
N ILE A 189 8.15 3.88 -1.31
CA ILE A 189 6.78 3.31 -1.28
C ILE A 189 6.75 1.93 -0.61
N SER A 190 7.88 1.23 -0.58
CA SER A 190 8.10 0.03 0.22
C SER A 190 9.60 -0.13 0.51
N ALA A 191 9.98 -1.11 1.33
CA ALA A 191 11.38 -1.28 1.76
C ALA A 191 12.38 -1.35 0.58
N CYS A 192 11.99 -1.92 -0.57
CA CYS A 192 12.88 -2.10 -1.73
C CYS A 192 12.50 -1.24 -2.94
N TRP A 193 11.48 -0.38 -2.83
CA TRP A 193 10.96 0.34 -3.99
C TRP A 193 10.83 1.84 -3.73
N VAL A 194 11.37 2.62 -4.65
CA VAL A 194 11.28 4.09 -4.67
C VAL A 194 10.55 4.52 -5.94
N LEU A 195 9.58 5.41 -5.79
CA LEU A 195 8.87 6.06 -6.89
C LEU A 195 9.52 7.42 -7.17
N SER A 196 9.71 7.76 -8.44
CA SER A 196 10.31 9.03 -8.89
C SER A 196 9.71 9.44 -10.25
N ALA A 197 10.25 10.49 -10.87
CA ALA A 197 9.86 10.95 -12.20
C ALA A 197 10.71 10.26 -13.28
N ALA A 198 10.15 10.01 -14.46
CA ALA A 198 10.85 9.34 -15.55
C ALA A 198 11.92 10.23 -16.20
N HIS A 199 11.67 11.54 -16.34
CA HIS A 199 12.64 12.49 -16.93
C HIS A 199 13.96 12.59 -16.14
N CYS A 200 13.97 12.12 -14.88
CA CYS A 200 15.19 11.99 -14.09
C CYS A 200 16.18 10.99 -14.72
N PHE A 201 15.73 10.09 -15.60
CA PHE A 201 16.51 8.99 -16.18
C PHE A 201 16.40 9.00 -17.72
N PRO A 202 17.00 9.99 -18.42
CA PRO A 202 16.82 10.17 -19.87
C PRO A 202 17.34 9.00 -20.71
N ASP A 203 18.30 8.23 -20.19
CA ASP A 203 18.81 7.02 -20.86
C ASP A 203 17.96 5.77 -20.57
N GLY A 204 16.90 5.88 -19.76
CA GLY A 204 15.96 4.80 -19.45
C GLY A 204 16.61 3.49 -19.04
N SER A 205 16.19 2.37 -19.65
CA SER A 205 16.77 1.03 -19.44
C SER A 205 18.21 0.90 -19.94
N HIS A 206 18.70 1.85 -20.74
CA HIS A 206 20.10 1.93 -21.15
C HIS A 206 20.97 2.73 -20.17
N ALA A 207 20.35 3.41 -19.19
CA ALA A 207 21.07 3.99 -18.08
C ALA A 207 21.83 2.88 -17.35
N LYS A 208 23.13 3.07 -17.12
CA LYS A 208 23.91 2.17 -16.26
C LYS A 208 23.40 2.32 -14.83
N HIS A 209 22.43 1.49 -14.45
CA HIS A 209 21.82 1.49 -13.11
C HIS A 209 22.88 1.41 -12.00
N ASP A 210 24.02 0.76 -12.24
CA ASP A 210 25.18 0.71 -11.35
C ASP A 210 25.74 2.10 -10.96
N ASN A 211 25.51 3.13 -11.78
CA ASN A 211 25.95 4.49 -11.48
C ASN A 211 24.99 5.24 -10.56
N PHE A 212 23.78 4.72 -10.32
CA PHE A 212 22.77 5.35 -9.50
C PHE A 212 22.75 4.77 -8.09
N PHE A 213 22.54 5.65 -7.12
CA PHE A 213 22.34 5.27 -5.73
C PHE A 213 21.29 6.17 -5.09
N VAL A 214 20.59 5.58 -4.13
CA VAL A 214 19.53 6.23 -3.39
C VAL A 214 19.94 6.30 -1.93
N THR A 215 19.87 7.50 -1.35
CA THR A 215 20.07 7.72 0.08
C THR A 215 18.74 8.11 0.73
N LEU A 216 18.36 7.36 1.75
CA LEU A 216 17.20 7.59 2.61
C LEU A 216 17.67 8.20 3.94
N GLY A 217 16.82 8.97 4.62
CA GLY A 217 17.19 9.54 5.93
C GLY A 217 18.13 10.75 5.85
N LYS A 218 18.22 11.41 4.69
CA LYS A 218 19.19 12.48 4.45
C LYS A 218 18.65 13.85 4.87
N ASN A 219 19.34 14.55 5.78
CA ASN A 219 19.00 15.95 6.12
C ASN A 219 19.77 16.95 5.26
N VAL A 220 21.06 16.67 5.06
CA VAL A 220 22.00 17.57 4.37
C VAL A 220 22.52 16.87 3.11
N ARG A 221 22.28 17.46 1.94
CA ARG A 221 22.53 16.83 0.64
C ARG A 221 24.00 16.47 0.39
N ASN A 222 24.95 17.25 0.91
CA ASN A 222 26.39 17.07 0.68
C ASN A 222 27.17 16.56 1.90
N LYS A 223 26.48 16.11 2.95
CA LYS A 223 27.09 15.53 4.15
C LYS A 223 26.39 14.21 4.45
N THR A 224 27.17 13.19 4.83
CA THR A 224 26.63 11.87 5.17
C THR A 224 26.60 11.70 6.68
N ASP A 225 25.44 11.33 7.20
CA ASP A 225 25.27 10.88 8.58
C ASP A 225 25.02 9.36 8.63
N PRO A 226 26.05 8.52 8.87
CA PRO A 226 25.90 7.07 8.85
C PRO A 226 25.04 6.51 10.00
N ALA A 227 24.70 7.31 11.02
CA ALA A 227 23.82 6.88 12.09
C ALA A 227 22.33 6.94 11.70
N VAL A 228 22.00 7.75 10.69
CA VAL A 228 20.62 8.05 10.27
C VAL A 228 20.37 7.59 8.83
N GLU A 229 21.34 7.80 7.95
CA GLU A 229 21.21 7.59 6.51
C GLU A 229 21.36 6.11 6.13
N GLN A 230 20.59 5.69 5.13
CA GLN A 230 20.72 4.38 4.50
C GLN A 230 20.89 4.56 2.99
N THR A 231 22.04 4.13 2.46
CA THR A 231 22.36 4.26 1.03
C THR A 231 22.35 2.91 0.34
N PHE A 232 21.67 2.84 -0.80
CA PHE A 232 21.51 1.64 -1.63
C PHE A 232 21.92 1.95 -3.07
N THR A 233 22.62 1.02 -3.72
CA THR A 233 22.74 1.06 -5.19
C THR A 233 21.43 0.62 -5.82
N VAL A 234 21.19 1.03 -7.05
CA VAL A 234 19.97 0.68 -7.79
C VAL A 234 20.18 -0.65 -8.53
N GLU A 235 19.25 -1.58 -8.36
CA GLU A 235 19.21 -2.87 -9.07
C GLU A 235 18.55 -2.72 -10.43
N GLU A 236 17.48 -1.91 -10.52
CA GLU A 236 16.69 -1.74 -11.73
C GLU A 236 16.03 -0.35 -11.75
N ILE A 237 15.95 0.26 -12.93
CA ILE A 237 15.20 1.49 -13.20
C ILE A 237 14.13 1.15 -14.23
N ILE A 238 12.87 1.35 -13.87
CA ILE A 238 11.70 1.03 -14.69
C ILE A 238 10.97 2.33 -15.00
N LEU A 239 11.00 2.76 -16.26
CA LEU A 239 10.21 3.88 -16.74
C LEU A 239 8.81 3.40 -17.13
N HIS A 240 7.83 4.30 -17.05
CA HIS A 240 6.51 3.99 -17.60
C HIS A 240 6.59 3.84 -19.12
N ASP A 241 5.99 2.77 -19.66
CA ASP A 241 6.10 2.40 -21.08
C ASP A 241 5.50 3.46 -22.03
N GLY A 242 4.57 4.26 -21.52
CA GLY A 242 3.97 5.39 -22.24
C GLY A 242 4.64 6.75 -21.99
N PHE A 243 5.78 6.81 -21.30
CA PHE A 243 6.51 8.07 -21.13
C PHE A 243 7.26 8.41 -22.42
N ASP A 244 6.89 9.54 -23.02
CA ASP A 244 7.62 10.15 -24.13
C ASP A 244 7.77 11.63 -23.82
N ASN A 245 8.97 12.17 -24.02
CA ASN A 245 9.26 13.58 -23.78
C ASN A 245 9.74 14.30 -25.06
N ILE A 246 9.48 13.71 -26.24
CA ILE A 246 9.80 14.35 -27.52
C ILE A 246 9.04 15.67 -27.66
N ASP A 247 7.76 15.70 -27.28
CA ASP A 247 6.88 16.87 -27.42
C ASP A 247 6.89 17.80 -26.19
N GLY A 248 7.63 17.44 -25.14
CA GLY A 248 7.72 18.23 -23.91
C GLY A 248 6.46 18.24 -23.06
N ASP A 249 5.53 17.30 -23.26
CA ASP A 249 4.26 17.24 -22.53
C ASP A 249 4.38 16.55 -21.15
N PHE A 250 5.49 15.82 -20.92
CA PHE A 250 5.76 15.04 -19.70
C PHE A 250 4.63 14.07 -19.32
N ASN A 251 3.84 13.61 -20.28
CA ASN A 251 2.77 12.66 -19.99
C ASN A 251 3.38 11.32 -19.56
N ASN A 252 2.78 10.68 -18.55
CA ASN A 252 3.32 9.46 -17.94
C ASN A 252 4.72 9.61 -17.32
N ASP A 253 5.08 10.80 -16.85
CA ASP A 253 6.36 11.05 -16.18
C ASP A 253 6.43 10.42 -14.78
N ILE A 254 6.67 9.11 -14.74
CA ILE A 254 6.78 8.29 -13.53
C ILE A 254 7.76 7.12 -13.75
N ALA A 255 8.56 6.85 -12.71
CA ALA A 255 9.55 5.78 -12.71
C ALA A 255 9.60 5.06 -11.36
N LEU A 256 9.99 3.79 -11.42
CA LEU A 256 10.28 2.95 -10.26
C LEU A 256 11.76 2.62 -10.22
N LEU A 257 12.35 2.70 -9.02
CA LEU A 257 13.71 2.26 -8.75
C LEU A 257 13.63 1.09 -7.77
N LYS A 258 14.18 -0.05 -8.17
CA LYS A 258 14.38 -1.20 -7.30
C LYS A 258 15.71 -1.08 -6.58
N LEU A 259 15.68 -1.06 -5.25
CA LEU A 259 16.88 -0.95 -4.43
C LEU A 259 17.57 -2.30 -4.33
N LYS A 260 18.89 -2.33 -4.53
CA LYS A 260 19.68 -3.56 -4.36
C LYS A 260 19.76 -3.92 -2.87
N ALA A 261 19.26 -5.10 -2.54
CA ALA A 261 19.28 -5.60 -1.16
C ALA A 261 20.72 -5.76 -0.63
N GLN A 262 20.98 -5.25 0.57
CA GLN A 262 22.22 -5.45 1.32
C GLN A 262 22.00 -6.57 2.33
N ASN A 263 22.74 -7.67 2.20
CA ASN A 263 22.57 -8.87 3.05
C ASN A 263 21.12 -9.39 3.09
N GLY A 264 20.45 -9.38 1.92
CA GLY A 264 19.07 -9.85 1.77
C GLY A 264 18.00 -8.90 2.34
N LYS A 265 18.36 -7.67 2.71
CA LYS A 265 17.41 -6.66 3.22
C LYS A 265 17.61 -5.32 2.50
N CYS A 266 16.52 -4.59 2.27
CA CYS A 266 16.55 -3.22 1.76
C CYS A 266 16.40 -2.21 2.90
N ALA A 267 15.64 -1.12 2.71
CA ALA A 267 15.45 -0.09 3.70
C ALA A 267 14.86 -0.65 5.00
N LYS A 268 15.53 -0.36 6.12
CA LYS A 268 15.07 -0.67 7.47
C LYS A 268 14.31 0.54 8.01
N GLU A 269 13.10 0.32 8.50
CA GLU A 269 12.31 1.40 9.09
C GLU A 269 13.00 2.01 10.32
N SER A 270 12.99 3.34 10.41
CA SER A 270 13.46 4.16 11.52
C SER A 270 12.60 5.42 11.64
N ASP A 271 12.93 6.32 12.57
CA ASP A 271 12.26 7.63 12.65
C ASP A 271 12.50 8.51 11.41
N SER A 272 13.60 8.25 10.69
CA SER A 272 14.08 9.04 9.54
C SER A 272 13.91 8.31 8.21
N VAL A 273 13.53 7.02 8.24
CA VAL A 273 13.33 6.18 7.04
C VAL A 273 12.05 5.38 7.19
N ARG A 274 11.04 5.68 6.38
CA ARG A 274 9.74 4.98 6.40
C ARG A 274 9.04 5.17 5.07
N SER A 275 8.23 4.20 4.64
CA SER A 275 7.44 4.34 3.42
C SER A 275 6.28 5.32 3.56
N VAL A 276 5.92 5.98 2.46
CA VAL A 276 4.66 6.71 2.32
C VAL A 276 3.54 5.74 1.91
N CYS A 277 2.30 6.02 2.31
CA CYS A 277 1.17 5.22 1.82
C CYS A 277 0.81 5.62 0.38
N LEU A 278 0.34 4.65 -0.42
CA LEU A 278 -0.31 4.95 -1.69
C LEU A 278 -1.83 5.07 -1.50
N PRO A 279 -2.48 6.05 -2.14
CA PRO A 279 -3.93 6.16 -2.16
C PRO A 279 -4.56 5.03 -3.01
N PRO A 280 -5.84 4.69 -2.79
CA PRO A 280 -6.53 3.72 -3.64
C PRO A 280 -6.63 4.24 -5.09
N PRO A 281 -6.76 3.33 -6.06
CA PRO A 281 -6.80 3.71 -7.47
C PRO A 281 -8.01 4.60 -7.74
N GLN A 282 -7.83 5.59 -8.63
CA GLN A 282 -8.84 6.59 -9.00
C GLN A 282 -9.41 7.42 -7.83
N GLN A 283 -8.75 7.43 -6.66
CA GLN A 283 -9.12 8.32 -5.57
C GLN A 283 -8.90 9.78 -5.97
N ASN A 284 -9.97 10.57 -5.98
CA ASN A 284 -9.90 11.99 -6.32
C ASN A 284 -9.78 12.85 -5.06
N LEU A 285 -8.84 13.79 -5.09
CA LEU A 285 -8.77 14.89 -4.13
C LEU A 285 -9.65 16.05 -4.60
N GLN A 286 -10.27 16.74 -3.65
CA GLN A 286 -11.04 17.94 -3.95
C GLN A 286 -10.10 19.14 -4.14
N PRO A 287 -10.38 20.04 -5.09
CA PRO A 287 -9.65 21.30 -5.20
C PRO A 287 -9.63 22.05 -3.87
N GLY A 288 -8.52 22.70 -3.56
CA GLY A 288 -8.29 23.42 -2.31
C GLY A 288 -7.77 22.56 -1.15
N VAL A 289 -7.70 21.22 -1.29
CA VAL A 289 -7.02 20.36 -0.31
C VAL A 289 -5.56 20.80 -0.17
N SER A 290 -5.12 21.00 1.07
CA SER A 290 -3.73 21.33 1.38
C SER A 290 -2.90 20.05 1.50
N CYS A 291 -1.75 20.05 0.84
CA CYS A 291 -0.78 18.97 0.76
C CYS A 291 0.62 19.54 1.03
N GLU A 292 1.59 18.65 1.21
CA GLU A 292 2.98 18.99 1.50
C GLU A 292 3.87 18.42 0.41
N ILE A 293 4.87 19.21 0.01
CA ILE A 293 5.96 18.80 -0.85
C ILE A 293 7.27 18.90 -0.09
N ALA A 294 8.24 18.04 -0.42
CA ALA A 294 9.56 18.07 0.19
C ALA A 294 10.64 17.66 -0.80
N GLY A 295 11.81 18.28 -0.71
CA GLY A 295 12.92 18.01 -1.61
C GLY A 295 14.17 18.86 -1.36
N TYR A 296 15.16 18.71 -2.23
CA TYR A 296 16.45 19.42 -2.17
C TYR A 296 16.68 20.31 -3.39
N GLY A 297 15.61 20.65 -4.12
CA GLY A 297 15.66 21.50 -5.30
C GLY A 297 16.16 22.92 -4.99
N LYS A 298 16.19 23.73 -6.05
CA LYS A 298 16.57 25.13 -5.95
C LYS A 298 15.55 25.89 -5.12
N GLU A 299 16.02 26.82 -4.29
CA GLU A 299 15.12 27.65 -3.49
C GLU A 299 14.44 28.73 -4.33
N GLN A 300 15.05 29.09 -5.47
CA GLN A 300 14.55 30.08 -6.43
C GLN A 300 15.02 29.72 -7.84
N GLN A 301 14.23 30.12 -8.84
CA GLN A 301 14.60 29.95 -10.24
C GLN A 301 15.91 30.70 -10.56
N GLY A 302 16.76 30.10 -11.39
CA GLY A 302 18.03 30.72 -11.82
C GLY A 302 19.19 30.58 -10.84
N LEU A 303 19.01 30.00 -9.65
CA LEU A 303 20.13 29.61 -8.80
C LEU A 303 20.97 28.53 -9.50
N TRP A 304 22.30 28.64 -9.38
CA TRP A 304 23.23 27.64 -9.93
C TRP A 304 23.40 26.42 -9.02
N TYR A 305 22.89 26.51 -7.78
CA TYR A 305 22.99 25.47 -6.77
C TYR A 305 21.61 25.07 -6.24
N ASN A 306 21.50 23.78 -5.90
CA ASN A 306 20.36 23.18 -5.22
C ASN A 306 20.49 23.35 -3.70
N SER A 307 19.37 23.34 -2.97
CA SER A 307 19.41 23.50 -1.52
C SER A 307 20.30 22.43 -0.87
N GLN A 308 21.06 22.86 0.13
CA GLN A 308 21.90 21.95 0.90
C GLN A 308 21.08 21.18 1.94
N PHE A 309 19.98 21.76 2.40
CA PHE A 309 19.12 21.19 3.43
C PHE A 309 17.81 20.71 2.81
N LEU A 310 17.19 19.70 3.42
CA LEU A 310 15.82 19.33 3.04
C LEU A 310 14.88 20.51 3.28
N ARG A 311 14.06 20.81 2.27
CA ARG A 311 13.06 21.87 2.29
C ARG A 311 11.67 21.24 2.23
N GLU A 312 10.69 21.93 2.81
CA GLU A 312 9.28 21.57 2.70
C GLU A 312 8.44 22.81 2.38
N ALA A 313 7.33 22.62 1.67
CA ALA A 313 6.34 23.65 1.44
C ALA A 313 4.94 23.05 1.49
N GLN A 314 3.97 23.85 1.95
CA GLN A 314 2.55 23.53 1.83
C GLN A 314 2.03 24.06 0.50
N VAL A 315 1.26 23.26 -0.22
CA VAL A 315 0.63 23.61 -1.49
C VAL A 315 -0.83 23.22 -1.47
N ASN A 316 -1.67 23.94 -2.20
CA ASN A 316 -3.08 23.60 -2.35
C ASN A 316 -3.31 23.03 -3.74
N LEU A 317 -4.17 22.00 -3.81
CA LEU A 317 -4.60 21.45 -5.09
C LEU A 317 -5.42 22.48 -5.87
N LEU A 318 -5.09 22.72 -7.13
CA LEU A 318 -5.90 23.55 -8.02
C LEU A 318 -6.96 22.69 -8.72
N ALA A 319 -8.09 23.32 -9.07
CA ALA A 319 -9.08 22.67 -9.92
C ALA A 319 -8.49 22.42 -11.31
N ASP A 320 -8.75 21.25 -11.88
CA ASP A 320 -8.30 20.88 -13.22
C ASP A 320 -8.76 21.92 -14.28
N SER A 321 -9.99 22.42 -14.16
CA SER A 321 -10.53 23.47 -15.00
C SER A 321 -9.77 24.80 -14.92
N VAL A 322 -9.13 25.11 -13.79
CA VAL A 322 -8.25 26.27 -13.64
C VAL A 322 -6.91 26.00 -14.29
N CYS A 323 -6.31 24.83 -14.03
CA CYS A 323 -4.98 24.54 -14.54
C CYS A 323 -4.95 24.42 -16.08
N ARG A 324 -6.04 23.93 -16.68
CA ARG A 324 -6.24 23.86 -18.13
C ARG A 324 -6.63 25.18 -18.80
N ARG A 325 -6.73 26.28 -18.04
CA ARG A 325 -6.95 27.59 -18.67
C ARG A 325 -5.72 27.99 -19.49
N LYS A 326 -5.95 28.76 -20.56
CA LYS A 326 -4.89 29.21 -21.48
C LYS A 326 -3.85 30.12 -20.82
N ASP A 327 -4.23 30.88 -19.80
CA ASP A 327 -3.33 31.71 -19.00
C ASP A 327 -2.45 30.90 -18.03
N TYR A 328 -2.84 29.65 -17.76
CA TYR A 328 -2.07 28.66 -17.01
C TYR A 328 -1.31 27.78 -18.00
N TYR A 329 -1.70 26.52 -18.20
CA TYR A 329 -1.00 25.59 -19.08
C TYR A 329 -1.80 25.12 -20.28
N GLY A 330 -3.09 25.47 -20.37
CA GLY A 330 -3.92 25.12 -21.52
C GLY A 330 -3.99 23.62 -21.76
N SER A 331 -3.73 23.22 -23.01
CA SER A 331 -3.77 21.81 -23.45
C SER A 331 -2.56 20.98 -23.03
N MET A 332 -1.56 21.54 -22.35
CA MET A 332 -0.39 20.80 -21.88
C MET A 332 -0.69 19.92 -20.65
N ILE A 333 -1.83 20.12 -19.99
CA ILE A 333 -2.25 19.31 -18.83
C ILE A 333 -3.09 18.13 -19.31
N SER A 334 -2.54 16.92 -19.16
CA SER A 334 -3.26 15.68 -19.43
C SER A 334 -4.07 15.20 -18.22
N ASP A 335 -4.93 14.21 -18.42
CA ASP A 335 -5.72 13.58 -17.34
C ASP A 335 -4.86 12.85 -16.29
N ASN A 336 -3.60 12.60 -16.65
CA ASN A 336 -2.58 11.99 -15.80
C ASN A 336 -1.81 12.99 -14.93
N MET A 337 -2.18 14.27 -14.99
CA MET A 337 -1.53 15.35 -14.27
C MET A 337 -2.53 16.07 -13.38
N PHE A 338 -2.00 16.81 -12.42
CA PHE A 338 -2.73 17.84 -11.71
C PHE A 338 -1.77 18.93 -11.25
N CYS A 339 -2.33 20.06 -10.85
CA CYS A 339 -1.55 21.22 -10.46
C CYS A 339 -1.76 21.55 -8.99
N ALA A 340 -0.68 21.91 -8.31
CA ALA A 340 -0.74 22.38 -6.95
C ALA A 340 0.24 23.52 -6.77
N GLY A 341 -0.15 24.51 -5.97
CA GLY A 341 0.68 25.68 -5.71
C GLY A 341 0.24 26.38 -4.45
N ARG A 342 1.08 27.25 -3.93
CA ARG A 342 0.68 28.10 -2.81
C ARG A 342 -0.33 29.14 -3.27
N PRO A 343 -1.38 29.42 -2.48
CA PRO A 343 -2.34 30.48 -2.80
C PRO A 343 -1.71 31.87 -2.96
N ASP A 344 -0.58 32.11 -2.28
CA ASP A 344 0.17 33.37 -2.30
C ASP A 344 1.31 33.40 -3.32
N TRP A 345 1.51 32.32 -4.10
CA TRP A 345 2.60 32.17 -5.07
C TRP A 345 4.00 32.44 -4.48
N SER A 346 4.18 32.31 -3.17
CA SER A 346 5.45 32.63 -2.51
C SER A 346 6.47 31.49 -2.56
N GLN A 347 6.01 30.25 -2.74
CA GLN A 347 6.84 29.04 -2.80
C GLN A 347 6.14 27.98 -3.66
N ASP A 348 6.94 27.15 -4.32
CA ASP A 348 6.50 26.05 -5.17
C ASP A 348 7.65 25.03 -5.30
N ALA A 349 7.36 23.85 -5.86
CA ALA A 349 8.41 22.94 -6.29
C ALA A 349 9.28 23.61 -7.37
N CYS A 350 10.59 23.35 -7.32
CA CYS A 350 11.53 23.97 -8.23
C CYS A 350 12.48 22.94 -8.85
N GLU A 351 13.35 23.37 -9.76
CA GLU A 351 14.34 22.50 -10.39
C GLU A 351 15.14 21.71 -9.32
N GLY A 352 15.22 20.38 -9.47
CA GLY A 352 15.88 19.49 -8.52
C GLY A 352 14.95 18.88 -7.47
N ASP A 353 13.70 19.34 -7.33
CA ASP A 353 12.67 18.62 -6.57
C ASP A 353 11.98 17.52 -7.39
N SER A 354 12.23 17.48 -8.71
CA SER A 354 11.74 16.47 -9.64
C SER A 354 11.83 15.05 -9.07
N GLY A 355 10.75 14.29 -9.20
CA GLY A 355 10.60 12.95 -8.64
C GLY A 355 10.24 12.92 -7.15
N GLY A 356 10.32 14.05 -6.44
CA GLY A 356 9.96 14.17 -5.04
C GLY A 356 8.45 14.01 -4.76
N PRO A 357 8.08 13.83 -3.48
CA PRO A 357 6.71 13.59 -3.07
C PRO A 357 5.83 14.84 -3.07
N LEU A 358 4.56 14.69 -3.49
CA LEU A 358 3.44 15.48 -2.98
C LEU A 358 2.54 14.56 -2.15
N VAL A 359 2.48 14.84 -0.85
CA VAL A 359 1.73 14.05 0.13
C VAL A 359 0.59 14.84 0.74
N CYS A 360 -0.57 14.19 0.92
CA CYS A 360 -1.73 14.82 1.54
C CYS A 360 -2.15 14.01 2.76
N GLN A 361 -2.52 14.70 3.84
CA GLN A 361 -2.91 14.05 5.08
C GLN A 361 -4.35 13.55 4.98
N VAL A 362 -4.56 12.25 5.23
CA VAL A 362 -5.88 11.61 5.32
C VAL A 362 -5.96 10.85 6.64
N GLY A 363 -6.75 11.38 7.58
CA GLY A 363 -6.76 10.90 8.96
C GLY A 363 -5.40 11.14 9.63
N ILE A 364 -4.78 10.06 10.11
CA ILE A 364 -3.47 10.10 10.81
C ILE A 364 -2.28 9.84 9.88
N ARG A 365 -2.52 9.57 8.59
CA ARG A 365 -1.49 9.14 7.63
C ARG A 365 -1.34 10.12 6.48
N LEU A 366 -0.16 10.13 5.89
CA LEU A 366 0.19 10.86 4.69
C LEU A 366 0.18 9.89 3.49
N PHE A 367 -0.49 10.31 2.42
CA PHE A 367 -0.63 9.54 1.20
C PHE A 367 0.02 10.28 0.03
N LEU A 368 0.76 9.56 -0.80
CA LEU A 368 1.44 10.09 -1.98
C LEU A 368 0.44 10.23 -3.14
N PHE A 369 -0.06 11.44 -3.35
CA PHE A 369 -1.01 11.72 -4.43
C PHE A 369 -0.31 12.20 -5.71
N GLY A 370 0.87 12.80 -5.59
CA GLY A 370 1.62 13.32 -6.72
C GLY A 370 3.10 13.01 -6.66
N VAL A 371 3.71 12.90 -7.84
CA VAL A 371 5.15 12.97 -8.05
C VAL A 371 5.47 14.31 -8.71
N ILE A 372 6.41 15.08 -8.15
CA ILE A 372 6.85 16.36 -8.70
C ILE A 372 7.43 16.10 -10.11
N SER A 373 6.87 16.74 -11.13
CA SER A 373 7.23 16.47 -12.53
C SER A 373 7.86 17.70 -13.19
N TRP A 374 7.08 18.76 -13.43
CA TRP A 374 7.56 19.96 -14.13
C TRP A 374 6.81 21.24 -13.68
N GLY A 375 7.25 22.39 -14.19
CA GLY A 375 6.63 23.70 -13.95
C GLY A 375 7.27 24.77 -14.83
N ASP A 376 6.58 25.90 -15.02
CA ASP A 376 7.12 27.06 -15.75
C ASP A 376 7.69 28.05 -14.73
N GLY A 377 8.94 27.81 -14.35
CA GLY A 377 9.61 28.53 -13.27
C GLY A 377 9.19 28.06 -11.89
N CYS A 378 9.70 28.74 -10.87
CA CYS A 378 9.47 28.38 -9.48
C CYS A 378 8.63 29.46 -8.82
N ALA A 379 7.44 29.08 -8.34
CA ALA A 379 6.50 29.98 -7.67
C ALA A 379 6.09 31.20 -8.52
N LYS A 380 5.97 31.02 -9.84
CA LYS A 380 5.52 32.06 -10.76
C LYS A 380 3.99 32.14 -10.74
N GLU A 381 3.47 33.36 -10.68
CA GLU A 381 2.01 33.59 -10.64
C GLU A 381 1.32 32.94 -11.86
N ASN A 382 0.22 32.22 -11.61
CA ASN A 382 -0.53 31.44 -12.60
C ASN A 382 0.26 30.28 -13.27
N LYS A 383 1.44 29.93 -12.74
CA LYS A 383 2.28 28.82 -13.22
C LYS A 383 2.63 27.88 -12.05
N PRO A 384 1.62 27.17 -11.51
CA PRO A 384 1.81 26.24 -10.39
C PRO A 384 2.62 25.02 -10.82
N GLY A 385 3.27 24.35 -9.87
CA GLY A 385 3.87 23.05 -10.09
C GLY A 385 2.87 22.04 -10.67
N VAL A 386 3.36 21.21 -11.59
CA VAL A 386 2.62 20.13 -12.24
C VAL A 386 3.15 18.79 -11.72
N TYR A 387 2.22 17.93 -11.34
CA TYR A 387 2.49 16.68 -10.65
C TYR A 387 1.86 15.52 -11.42
N THR A 388 2.58 14.41 -11.53
CA THR A 388 2.04 13.16 -12.06
C THR A 388 1.04 12.58 -11.05
N LYS A 389 -0.19 12.32 -11.48
CA LYS A 389 -1.30 11.82 -10.66
C LYS A 389 -1.12 10.34 -10.33
N VAL A 390 -0.60 10.04 -9.13
CA VAL A 390 -0.25 8.67 -8.70
C VAL A 390 -1.44 7.71 -8.76
N THR A 391 -2.66 8.20 -8.47
CA THR A 391 -3.89 7.38 -8.47
C THR A 391 -4.25 6.78 -9.83
N ASN A 392 -3.64 7.26 -10.92
CA ASN A 392 -3.78 6.69 -12.26
C ASN A 392 -2.79 5.55 -12.53
N TYR A 393 -1.74 5.40 -11.71
CA TYR A 393 -0.64 4.45 -11.94
C TYR A 393 -0.59 3.29 -10.95
N ASN A 394 -1.54 3.18 -10.02
CA ASN A 394 -1.58 2.07 -9.05
C ASN A 394 -1.46 0.69 -9.71
N ARG A 395 -2.17 0.47 -10.83
CA ARG A 395 -2.09 -0.80 -11.56
C ARG A 395 -0.68 -1.04 -12.11
N TRP A 396 -0.08 -0.04 -12.74
CA TRP A 396 1.30 -0.15 -13.26
C TRP A 396 2.31 -0.39 -12.12
N ILE A 397 2.17 0.33 -11.00
CA ILE A 397 3.00 0.12 -9.81
C ILE A 397 2.86 -1.32 -9.32
N GLU A 398 1.64 -1.85 -9.24
CA GLU A 398 1.36 -3.21 -8.81
C GLU A 398 2.01 -4.23 -9.74
N GLU A 399 1.80 -4.09 -11.05
CA GLU A 399 2.35 -4.98 -12.08
C GLU A 399 3.88 -5.06 -12.04
N LYS A 400 4.56 -3.92 -11.83
CA LYS A 400 6.03 -3.88 -11.81
C LYS A 400 6.63 -4.27 -10.45
N THR A 401 5.91 -4.05 -9.34
CA THR A 401 6.45 -4.29 -7.98
C THR A 401 5.96 -5.56 -7.31
N GLY A 402 4.80 -6.09 -7.72
CA GLY A 402 4.12 -7.20 -7.07
C GLY A 402 3.53 -6.85 -5.69
N LEU A 403 3.16 -5.59 -5.45
CA LEU A 403 2.71 -5.08 -4.13
C LEU A 403 1.22 -4.68 -4.09
N PRO A 404 0.27 -5.62 -4.27
CA PRO A 404 -1.17 -5.32 -4.37
C PRO A 404 -1.76 -4.67 -3.10
N SER A 405 -1.22 -5.01 -1.94
CA SER A 405 -1.69 -4.51 -0.65
C SER A 405 -1.33 -3.04 -0.39
N ILE A 406 -0.25 -2.53 -1.01
CA ILE A 406 0.11 -1.11 -0.99
C ILE A 406 -0.72 -0.35 -2.03
N THR A 407 -0.81 -0.88 -3.25
CA THR A 407 -1.50 -0.21 -4.39
C THR A 407 -3.01 -0.20 -4.25
N ALA A 408 -3.61 -1.13 -3.50
CA ALA A 408 -5.03 -1.09 -3.17
C ALA A 408 -5.39 0.06 -2.21
N GLY A 409 -4.41 0.74 -1.60
CA GLY A 409 -4.66 1.76 -0.59
C GLY A 409 -5.29 1.18 0.68
N SER A 410 -4.86 0.00 1.12
CA SER A 410 -5.40 -0.74 2.27
C SER A 410 -5.50 0.06 3.57
N MET A 411 -4.64 1.08 3.72
CA MET A 411 -4.62 1.98 4.88
C MET A 411 -5.48 3.23 4.72
N PHE A 412 -6.10 3.42 3.55
CA PHE A 412 -6.98 4.56 3.28
C PHE A 412 -8.31 4.39 4.03
N PRO A 413 -8.80 5.41 4.74
CA PRO A 413 -10.07 5.31 5.47
C PRO A 413 -11.23 5.01 4.53
N GLN A 414 -11.97 3.93 4.80
CA GLN A 414 -13.26 3.68 4.14
C GLN A 414 -14.31 4.65 4.71
N LYS A 415 -15.08 5.26 3.81
CA LYS A 415 -16.16 6.19 4.17
C LYS A 415 -17.32 5.49 4.84
#